data_AF-A0A9E3WI55-F1
#
_entry.id   AF-A0A9E3WI55-F1
#
_cell.length_a   1.000
_cell.length_b   1.000
_cell.length_c   1.000
_cell.angle_alpha   90.00
_cell.angle_beta   90.00
_cell.angle_gamma   90.00
#
_symmetry.space_group_name_H-M   'P 1'
#
loop_
_entity.id
_entity.type
_entity.pdbx_description
1 polymer ?
#
loop_
_entity_poly.entity_id
_entity_poly.type
_entity_poly.pdbx_seq_one_letter_code
_entity_poly.pdbx_strand_id
1 'polypeptide(L)'
;MFYRNEQIETQVESRLTEYERLTGRPLPLPTPIDLLAERLFNLAFLWDEIEELPGEVVWGAIRPQERLIVLNERHKGDFLAKPGLERSTKGHEIGHWDLFVDKATLEHPVLFDHGTAGPFALRTTAKGMEIVILLRHEEGRELLRQLRGRADEPDEARAVNRYAAALSMPRELVFEHASKINRTAWRNLYPLAELFGVTISALRVRLEQLNLLYVAEDGSLFESRERAFGQGALPF
;
A
#
# COMPACT_ATOMS: atom_id res chain seq x y z
N MET A 1 -0.57 -14.65 3.30
CA MET A 1 -1.18 -14.51 4.65
C MET A 1 -2.34 -13.53 4.53
N PHE A 2 -3.52 -13.82 5.10
CA PHE A 2 -4.69 -12.93 4.98
C PHE A 2 -4.83 -12.04 6.21
N TYR A 3 -4.81 -10.71 6.01
CA TYR A 3 -4.99 -9.73 7.09
C TYR A 3 -6.43 -9.20 7.11
N ARG A 4 -7.08 -9.25 8.28
CA ARG A 4 -8.37 -8.56 8.45
C ARG A 4 -8.13 -7.06 8.61
N ASN A 5 -9.06 -6.25 8.10
CA ASN A 5 -8.98 -4.80 8.17
C ASN A 5 -8.72 -4.27 9.59
N GLU A 6 -9.40 -4.82 10.60
CA GLU A 6 -9.21 -4.38 11.98
C GLU A 6 -7.80 -4.68 12.50
N GLN A 7 -7.19 -5.79 12.09
CA GLN A 7 -5.83 -6.12 12.49
C GLN A 7 -4.83 -5.12 11.91
N ILE A 8 -5.04 -4.68 10.66
CA ILE A 8 -4.21 -3.66 10.03
C ILE A 8 -4.35 -2.32 10.76
N GLU A 9 -5.58 -1.92 11.13
CA GLU A 9 -5.81 -0.68 11.87
C GLU A 9 -5.13 -0.69 13.23
N THR A 10 -5.34 -1.75 14.02
CA THR A 10 -4.69 -1.89 15.34
C THR A 10 -3.16 -1.90 15.22
N GLN A 11 -2.62 -2.55 14.19
CA GLN A 11 -1.17 -2.56 13.96
C GLN A 11 -0.66 -1.14 13.65
N VAL A 12 -1.32 -0.42 12.75
CA VAL A 12 -0.94 0.96 12.42
C VAL A 12 -1.09 1.89 13.63
N GLU A 13 -2.20 1.82 14.37
CA GLU A 13 -2.41 2.61 15.61
C GLU A 13 -1.27 2.38 16.62
N SER A 14 -0.84 1.12 16.77
CA SER A 14 0.32 0.77 17.61
C SER A 14 1.63 1.40 17.11
N ARG A 15 1.88 1.38 15.79
CA ARG A 15 3.06 2.03 15.18
C ARG A 15 3.07 3.54 15.37
N LEU A 16 1.93 4.18 15.20
CA LEU A 16 1.81 5.63 15.40
C LEU A 16 2.03 6.01 16.87
N THR A 17 1.47 5.24 17.80
CA THR A 17 1.72 5.41 19.24
C THR A 17 3.21 5.23 19.59
N GLU A 18 3.85 4.22 18.99
CA GLU A 18 5.29 3.99 19.15
C GLU A 18 6.13 5.16 18.63
N TYR A 19 5.75 5.74 17.48
CA TYR A 19 6.40 6.92 16.93
C TYR A 19 6.27 8.14 17.84
N GLU A 20 5.08 8.41 18.38
CA GLU A 20 4.88 9.51 19.34
C GLU A 20 5.74 9.32 20.59
N ARG A 21 5.83 8.08 21.10
CA ARG A 21 6.68 7.74 22.25
C ARG A 21 8.17 7.96 21.95
N LEU A 22 8.64 7.57 20.77
CA LEU A 22 10.05 7.72 20.37
C LEU A 22 10.43 9.18 20.12
N THR A 23 9.50 9.99 19.61
CA THR A 23 9.75 11.40 19.30
C THR A 23 9.41 12.35 20.44
N GLY A 24 8.64 11.90 21.43
CA GLY A 24 8.14 12.72 22.53
C GLY A 24 7.18 13.82 22.06
N ARG A 25 6.57 13.67 20.88
CA ARG A 25 5.70 14.66 20.24
C ARG A 25 4.44 13.99 19.71
N PRO A 26 3.30 14.68 19.71
CA PRO A 26 2.09 14.17 19.07
C PRO A 26 2.32 14.03 17.56
N LEU A 27 1.57 13.12 16.93
CA LEU A 27 1.63 12.86 15.50
C LEU A 27 1.22 14.12 14.72
N PRO A 28 2.10 14.71 13.90
CA PRO A 28 1.74 15.87 13.09
C PRO A 28 0.93 15.44 11.86
N LEU A 29 0.08 16.33 11.38
CA LEU A 29 -0.54 16.25 10.05
C LEU A 29 0.17 17.21 9.08
N PRO A 30 0.45 16.77 7.83
CA PRO A 30 0.24 15.42 7.31
C PRO A 30 1.22 14.41 7.95
N THR A 31 0.82 13.13 8.06
CA THR A 31 1.65 12.08 8.69
C THR A 31 3.07 12.07 8.09
N PRO A 32 4.15 12.08 8.89
CA PRO A 32 5.51 12.17 8.38
C PRO A 32 6.03 10.78 7.95
N ILE A 33 5.58 10.30 6.79
CA ILE A 33 5.85 8.95 6.27
C ILE A 33 7.35 8.61 6.25
N ASP A 34 8.18 9.54 5.78
CA ASP A 34 9.63 9.33 5.72
C ASP A 34 10.25 9.12 7.11
N LEU A 35 9.86 9.94 8.09
CA LEU A 35 10.35 9.82 9.47
C LEU A 35 9.80 8.57 10.16
N LEU A 36 8.57 8.14 9.86
CA LEU A 36 8.02 6.89 10.37
C LEU A 36 8.84 5.69 9.88
N ALA A 37 9.11 5.64 8.57
CA ALA A 37 9.92 4.58 7.97
C ALA A 37 11.32 4.50 8.59
N GLU A 38 11.98 5.65 8.74
CA GLU A 38 13.30 5.75 9.36
C GLU A 38 13.26 5.33 10.84
N ARG A 39 12.36 5.91 11.64
CA ARG A 39 12.38 5.79 13.10
C ARG A 39 11.83 4.48 13.63
N LEU A 40 10.85 3.88 12.96
CA LEU A 40 10.23 2.64 13.40
C LEU A 40 10.89 1.41 12.78
N PHE A 41 11.33 1.53 11.54
CA PHE A 41 11.71 0.38 10.73
C PHE A 41 13.16 0.43 10.24
N ASN A 42 13.86 1.55 10.47
CA ASN A 42 15.20 1.78 9.93
C ASN A 42 15.23 1.57 8.41
N LEU A 43 14.16 2.01 7.73
CA LEU A 43 14.05 1.99 6.28
C LEU A 43 14.56 3.31 5.70
N ALA A 44 15.31 3.22 4.62
CA ALA A 44 15.75 4.37 3.82
C ALA A 44 14.94 4.45 2.51
N PHE A 45 15.02 5.61 1.84
CA PHE A 45 14.45 5.81 0.51
C PHE A 45 15.55 6.11 -0.51
N LEU A 46 15.41 5.55 -1.71
CA LEU A 46 16.28 5.82 -2.86
C LEU A 46 15.42 6.08 -4.09
N TRP A 47 15.86 7.01 -4.94
CA TRP A 47 15.40 7.11 -6.32
C TRP A 47 16.35 6.31 -7.20
N ASP A 48 15.80 5.33 -7.89
CA ASP A 48 16.55 4.48 -8.82
C ASP A 48 15.59 4.05 -9.94
N GLU A 49 16.12 3.65 -11.09
CA GLU A 49 15.28 3.13 -12.16
C GLU A 49 14.82 1.71 -11.82
N ILE A 50 13.50 1.48 -11.88
CA ILE A 50 12.92 0.13 -11.81
C ILE A 50 12.43 -0.24 -13.20
N GLU A 51 12.93 -1.36 -13.73
CA GLU A 51 12.59 -1.83 -15.06
C GLU A 51 11.12 -2.26 -15.14
N GLU A 52 10.39 -1.69 -16.10
CA GLU A 52 8.99 -1.97 -16.38
C GLU A 52 8.83 -2.77 -17.68
N LEU A 53 7.96 -3.77 -17.67
CA LEU A 53 7.54 -4.47 -18.88
C LEU A 53 6.55 -3.61 -19.69
N PRO A 54 6.38 -3.89 -21.00
CA PRO A 54 5.39 -3.18 -21.81
C PRO A 54 3.98 -3.24 -21.21
N GLY A 55 3.43 -2.08 -20.83
CA GLY A 55 2.10 -1.95 -20.22
C GLY A 55 2.08 -2.06 -18.69
N GLU A 56 3.24 -2.26 -18.06
CA GLU A 56 3.41 -2.24 -16.61
C GLU A 56 3.74 -0.83 -16.11
N VAL A 57 3.33 -0.52 -14.89
CA VAL A 57 3.74 0.68 -14.17
C VAL A 57 4.15 0.28 -12.76
N VAL A 58 5.42 0.49 -12.41
CA VAL A 58 6.00 0.20 -11.11
C VAL A 58 6.37 1.52 -10.45
N TRP A 59 5.63 1.90 -9.41
CA TRP A 59 5.85 3.16 -8.70
C TRP A 59 7.01 3.08 -7.70
N GLY A 60 7.22 1.92 -7.10
CA GLY A 60 8.28 1.67 -6.15
C GLY A 60 8.39 0.19 -5.81
N ALA A 61 9.41 -0.16 -5.04
CA ALA A 61 9.64 -1.51 -4.54
C ALA A 61 10.44 -1.47 -3.23
N ILE A 62 10.07 -2.33 -2.28
CA ILE A 62 10.90 -2.64 -1.11
C ILE A 62 12.03 -3.62 -1.47
N ARG A 63 13.25 -3.34 -1.02
CA ARG A 63 14.40 -4.26 -0.97
C ARG A 63 14.67 -4.62 0.49
N PRO A 64 14.07 -5.71 1.03
CA PRO A 64 14.07 -5.97 2.47
C PRO A 64 15.47 -6.18 3.06
N GLN A 65 16.36 -6.86 2.34
CA GLN A 65 17.74 -7.13 2.79
C GLN A 65 18.55 -5.85 2.97
N GLU A 66 18.28 -4.83 2.15
CA GLU A 66 18.93 -3.53 2.19
C GLU A 66 18.22 -2.54 3.13
N ARG A 67 17.04 -2.90 3.65
CA ARG A 67 16.14 -1.99 4.36
C ARG A 67 15.88 -0.72 3.55
N LEU A 68 15.62 -0.89 2.26
CA LEU A 68 15.56 0.21 1.31
C LEU A 68 14.25 0.17 0.54
N ILE A 69 13.52 1.28 0.54
CA ILE A 69 12.40 1.50 -0.38
C ILE A 69 12.93 2.28 -1.58
N VAL A 70 12.76 1.72 -2.77
CA VAL A 70 13.15 2.35 -4.02
C VAL A 70 11.91 2.94 -4.67
N LEU A 71 11.95 4.22 -5.01
CA LEU A 71 10.93 4.89 -5.82
C LEU A 71 11.43 4.96 -7.26
N ASN A 72 10.56 4.60 -8.21
CA ASN A 72 10.95 4.52 -9.61
C ASN A 72 11.22 5.92 -10.18
N GLU A 73 12.47 6.20 -10.52
CA GLU A 73 12.90 7.50 -11.03
C GLU A 73 12.22 7.87 -12.36
N ARG A 74 11.79 6.89 -13.15
CA ARG A 74 11.00 7.09 -14.38
C ARG A 74 9.73 7.93 -14.14
N HIS A 75 9.13 7.79 -12.96
CA HIS A 75 7.87 8.43 -12.58
C HIS A 75 8.04 9.62 -11.64
N LYS A 76 9.27 10.09 -11.44
CA LYS A 76 9.59 11.23 -10.56
C LYS A 76 8.80 12.48 -10.90
N GLY A 77 8.52 12.73 -12.18
CA GLY A 77 7.67 13.83 -12.63
C GLY A 77 6.24 13.74 -12.10
N ASP A 78 5.64 12.55 -12.10
CA ASP A 78 4.29 12.32 -11.56
C ASP A 78 4.24 12.49 -10.05
N PHE A 79 5.28 12.05 -9.34
CA PHE A 79 5.39 12.24 -7.90
C PHE A 79 5.51 13.73 -7.52
N LEU A 80 6.33 14.49 -8.26
CA LEU A 80 6.42 15.95 -8.07
C LEU A 80 5.11 16.67 -8.36
N ALA A 81 4.37 16.24 -9.39
CA ALA A 81 3.06 16.81 -9.73
C ALA A 81 1.96 16.41 -8.73
N LYS A 82 2.07 15.24 -8.09
CA LYS A 82 1.08 14.68 -7.18
C LYS A 82 1.78 14.14 -5.91
N PRO A 83 2.14 15.00 -4.95
CA PRO A 83 2.83 14.57 -3.73
C PRO A 83 2.08 13.50 -2.92
N GLY A 84 0.74 13.49 -2.98
CA GLY A 84 -0.08 12.45 -2.35
C GLY A 84 0.09 11.06 -2.98
N LEU A 85 0.49 10.96 -4.25
CA LEU A 85 0.83 9.71 -4.91
C LEU A 85 2.13 9.14 -4.32
N GLU A 86 3.16 9.98 -4.20
CA GLU A 86 4.46 9.58 -3.60
C GLU A 86 4.26 9.05 -2.18
N ARG A 87 3.49 9.78 -1.37
CA ARG A 87 3.18 9.40 0.01
C ARG A 87 2.43 8.08 0.09
N SER A 88 1.49 7.85 -0.83
CA SER A 88 0.76 6.58 -0.92
C SER A 88 1.68 5.42 -1.31
N THR A 89 2.57 5.62 -2.29
CA THR A 89 3.55 4.62 -2.72
C THR A 89 4.49 4.26 -1.56
N LYS A 90 5.08 5.26 -0.88
CA LYS A 90 5.91 5.01 0.31
C LYS A 90 5.14 4.23 1.39
N GLY A 91 3.90 4.66 1.70
CA GLY A 91 3.06 3.98 2.68
C GLY A 91 2.74 2.54 2.30
N HIS A 92 2.59 2.25 1.00
CA HIS A 92 2.36 0.92 0.46
C HIS A 92 3.60 0.01 0.69
N GLU A 93 4.80 0.49 0.35
CA GLU A 93 6.05 -0.26 0.56
C GLU A 93 6.37 -0.47 2.06
N ILE A 94 6.04 0.49 2.93
CA ILE A 94 6.11 0.29 4.39
C ILE A 94 5.14 -0.80 4.84
N GLY A 95 3.96 -0.88 4.22
CA GLY A 95 3.01 -1.97 4.44
C GLY A 95 3.60 -3.34 4.11
N HIS A 96 4.30 -3.47 2.99
CA HIS A 96 5.05 -4.69 2.63
C HIS A 96 6.04 -5.08 3.72
N TRP A 97 6.83 -4.11 4.20
CA TRP A 97 7.78 -4.35 5.28
C TRP A 97 7.13 -4.78 6.61
N ASP A 98 6.12 -4.04 7.07
CA ASP A 98 5.58 -4.28 8.41
C ASP A 98 4.70 -5.55 8.46
N LEU A 99 3.98 -5.85 7.37
CA LEU A 99 3.06 -6.97 7.29
C LEU A 99 3.71 -8.26 6.78
N PHE A 100 4.48 -8.22 5.70
CA PHE A 100 4.84 -9.44 4.96
C PHE A 100 6.32 -9.84 5.07
N VAL A 101 7.22 -8.92 5.41
CA VAL A 101 8.64 -9.24 5.60
C VAL A 101 8.88 -9.96 6.93
N ASP A 102 9.41 -11.18 6.85
CA ASP A 102 9.88 -11.93 8.02
C ASP A 102 11.26 -11.42 8.47
N LYS A 103 11.24 -10.51 9.45
CA LYS A 103 12.44 -9.87 10.00
C LYS A 103 13.42 -10.87 10.62
N ALA A 104 12.96 -12.01 11.15
CA ALA A 104 13.82 -13.01 11.76
C ALA A 104 14.70 -13.73 10.72
N THR A 105 14.18 -13.90 9.50
CA THR A 105 14.96 -14.50 8.39
C THR A 105 16.00 -13.56 7.79
N LEU A 106 15.82 -12.24 7.93
CA LEU A 106 16.80 -11.25 7.45
C LEU A 106 18.04 -11.17 8.35
N GLU A 107 17.91 -11.48 9.65
CA GLU A 107 19.02 -11.41 10.61
C GLU A 107 19.87 -12.70 10.65
N HIS A 108 19.42 -13.77 9.99
CA HIS A 108 20.10 -15.08 9.95
C HIS A 108 20.10 -15.69 8.53
N PRO A 109 21.15 -15.45 7.70
CA PRO A 109 21.26 -16.08 6.39
C PRO A 109 21.39 -17.61 6.54
N VAL A 110 20.50 -18.36 5.89
CA VAL A 110 20.52 -19.83 5.89
C VAL A 110 21.76 -20.33 5.12
N LEU A 111 22.51 -21.25 5.73
CA LEU A 111 23.95 -21.46 5.48
C LEU A 111 24.32 -22.52 4.42
N PHE A 112 23.42 -22.98 3.55
CA PHE A 112 23.74 -24.06 2.60
C PHE A 112 23.09 -23.90 1.21
N ASP A 113 23.96 -23.75 0.20
CA ASP A 113 23.65 -23.89 -1.23
C ASP A 113 24.62 -24.92 -1.85
N HIS A 114 24.09 -25.97 -2.49
CA HIS A 114 24.85 -26.94 -3.29
C HIS A 114 24.05 -27.36 -4.55
N GLY A 115 24.30 -26.65 -5.66
CA GLY A 115 24.75 -27.15 -6.98
C GLY A 115 24.02 -28.29 -7.68
N THR A 116 23.60 -28.07 -8.95
CA THR A 116 24.16 -28.67 -10.19
C THR A 116 23.16 -28.67 -11.38
N ALA A 117 23.63 -28.18 -12.53
CA ALA A 117 23.27 -28.48 -13.93
C ALA A 117 21.80 -28.40 -14.44
N GLY A 118 21.61 -27.51 -15.43
CA GLY A 118 20.80 -27.71 -16.65
C GLY A 118 19.46 -26.96 -16.74
N PRO A 119 18.62 -27.26 -17.76
CA PRO A 119 18.72 -26.86 -19.18
C PRO A 119 17.33 -26.47 -19.77
N PHE A 120 17.19 -25.36 -20.48
CA PHE A 120 15.87 -24.95 -20.99
C PHE A 120 15.47 -25.70 -22.29
N ALA A 121 14.21 -26.13 -22.41
CA ALA A 121 13.60 -26.54 -23.68
C ALA A 121 12.25 -25.83 -23.86
N LEU A 122 12.14 -25.06 -24.96
CA LEU A 122 10.93 -24.35 -25.37
C LEU A 122 10.04 -25.25 -26.23
N ARG A 123 8.73 -25.26 -25.97
CA ARG A 123 7.74 -25.86 -26.88
C ARG A 123 6.61 -24.89 -27.20
N THR A 124 6.39 -24.65 -28.48
CA THR A 124 5.31 -23.83 -29.01
C THR A 124 4.13 -24.74 -29.41
N THR A 125 2.90 -24.34 -29.10
CA THR A 125 1.67 -25.01 -29.59
C THR A 125 0.69 -24.01 -30.18
N ALA A 126 -0.36 -24.50 -30.85
CA ALA A 126 -1.35 -23.68 -31.54
C ALA A 126 -2.22 -22.77 -30.63
N LYS A 127 -2.11 -22.89 -29.30
CA LYS A 127 -2.79 -22.02 -28.32
C LYS A 127 -1.87 -21.02 -27.61
N GLY A 128 -0.58 -20.99 -27.95
CA GLY A 128 0.41 -20.14 -27.29
C GLY A 128 1.61 -20.94 -26.75
N MET A 129 2.57 -20.22 -26.18
CA MET A 129 3.80 -20.76 -25.62
C MET A 129 3.54 -21.31 -24.22
N GLU A 130 3.80 -22.59 -23.98
CA GLU A 130 3.75 -23.19 -22.63
C GLU A 130 5.17 -23.53 -22.19
N ILE A 131 5.56 -22.99 -21.03
CA ILE A 131 6.83 -23.30 -20.36
C ILE A 131 6.60 -24.51 -19.47
N VAL A 132 7.20 -25.65 -19.79
CA VAL A 132 7.13 -26.85 -18.95
C VAL A 132 8.45 -27.01 -18.19
N ILE A 133 8.31 -27.09 -16.85
CA ILE A 133 9.31 -27.33 -15.78
C ILE A 133 10.05 -26.08 -15.22
N LEU A 134 9.34 -25.20 -14.49
CA LEU A 134 9.92 -24.10 -13.69
C LEU A 134 9.98 -24.36 -12.17
N LEU A 135 9.70 -25.58 -11.70
CA LEU A 135 9.60 -25.86 -10.26
C LEU A 135 10.78 -26.62 -9.65
N ARG A 136 11.74 -27.08 -10.47
CA ARG A 136 12.85 -27.92 -10.00
C ARG A 136 14.22 -27.22 -10.00
N HIS A 137 14.34 -26.07 -10.66
CA HIS A 137 15.59 -25.30 -10.74
C HIS A 137 15.40 -23.92 -10.11
N GLU A 138 16.44 -23.43 -9.43
CA GLU A 138 16.38 -22.16 -8.69
C GLU A 138 16.21 -20.96 -9.61
N GLU A 139 16.92 -20.91 -10.74
CA GLU A 139 16.77 -19.85 -11.75
C GLU A 139 15.37 -19.85 -12.39
N GLY A 140 14.74 -21.02 -12.51
CA GLY A 140 13.35 -21.12 -12.96
C GLY A 140 12.34 -20.66 -11.90
N ARG A 141 12.59 -21.00 -10.63
CA ARG A 141 11.80 -20.49 -9.50
C ARG A 141 12.03 -19.00 -9.29
N GLU A 142 13.22 -18.49 -9.59
CA GLU A 142 13.61 -17.09 -9.51
C GLU A 142 13.00 -16.30 -10.66
N LEU A 143 13.02 -16.79 -11.90
CA LEU A 143 12.29 -16.18 -13.01
C LEU A 143 10.77 -16.19 -12.75
N LEU A 144 10.22 -17.28 -12.20
CA LEU A 144 8.81 -17.34 -11.81
C LEU A 144 8.52 -16.41 -10.61
N ARG A 145 9.47 -16.22 -9.67
CA ARG A 145 9.40 -15.24 -8.57
C ARG A 145 9.55 -13.81 -9.06
N GLN A 146 10.37 -13.54 -10.06
CA GLN A 146 10.51 -12.21 -10.66
C GLN A 146 9.25 -11.87 -11.46
N LEU A 147 8.65 -12.86 -12.14
CA LEU A 147 7.36 -12.70 -12.83
C LEU A 147 6.16 -12.60 -11.87
N ARG A 148 6.19 -13.29 -10.71
CA ARG A 148 5.13 -13.22 -9.69
C ARG A 148 5.33 -12.12 -8.66
N GLY A 149 6.56 -11.68 -8.42
CA GLY A 149 6.95 -10.67 -7.44
C GLY A 149 7.01 -9.26 -8.03
N ARG A 150 6.68 -9.11 -9.32
CA ARG A 150 6.49 -7.80 -9.97
C ARG A 150 5.12 -7.19 -9.68
N ALA A 151 4.10 -8.00 -9.41
CA ALA A 151 2.76 -7.55 -9.07
C ALA A 151 2.25 -8.26 -7.82
N ASP A 152 1.80 -7.48 -6.84
CA ASP A 152 1.20 -8.01 -5.61
C ASP A 152 0.02 -8.95 -5.89
N GLU A 153 -0.10 -10.01 -5.09
CA GLU A 153 -1.33 -10.78 -5.08
C GLU A 153 -2.51 -9.90 -4.63
N PRO A 154 -3.74 -10.08 -5.15
CA PRO A 154 -4.85 -9.18 -4.84
C PRO A 154 -5.14 -8.99 -3.36
N ASP A 155 -4.89 -10.00 -2.53
CA ASP A 155 -5.08 -9.94 -1.08
C ASP A 155 -3.99 -9.11 -0.39
N GLU A 156 -2.75 -9.28 -0.83
CA GLU A 156 -1.59 -8.52 -0.38
C GLU A 156 -1.72 -7.05 -0.76
N ALA A 157 -1.97 -6.77 -2.04
CA ALA A 157 -2.22 -5.43 -2.56
C ALA A 157 -3.30 -4.68 -1.76
N ARG A 158 -4.40 -5.36 -1.42
CA ARG A 158 -5.46 -4.76 -0.59
C ARG A 158 -4.97 -4.48 0.83
N ALA A 159 -4.23 -5.41 1.44
CA ALA A 159 -3.73 -5.25 2.80
C ALA A 159 -2.73 -4.09 2.88
N VAL A 160 -1.76 -4.00 1.98
CA VAL A 160 -0.76 -2.91 1.98
C VAL A 160 -1.37 -1.56 1.60
N ASN A 161 -2.33 -1.51 0.67
CA ASN A 161 -3.06 -0.28 0.36
C ASN A 161 -3.90 0.19 1.57
N ARG A 162 -4.51 -0.75 2.30
CA ARG A 162 -5.25 -0.44 3.54
C ARG A 162 -4.30 0.06 4.63
N TYR A 163 -3.13 -0.55 4.76
CA TYR A 163 -2.07 -0.11 5.67
C TYR A 163 -1.62 1.31 5.34
N ALA A 164 -1.28 1.59 4.08
CA ALA A 164 -0.87 2.91 3.61
C ALA A 164 -1.93 3.99 3.89
N ALA A 165 -3.20 3.66 3.65
CA ALA A 165 -4.32 4.55 3.93
C ALA A 165 -4.49 4.80 5.43
N ALA A 166 -4.39 3.76 6.28
CA ALA A 166 -4.48 3.92 7.73
C ALA A 166 -3.29 4.70 8.31
N LEU A 167 -2.08 4.48 7.80
CA LEU A 167 -0.87 5.19 8.22
C LEU A 167 -0.96 6.68 7.88
N SER A 168 -1.39 6.99 6.65
CA SER A 168 -1.50 8.37 6.16
C SER A 168 -2.70 9.12 6.73
N MET A 169 -3.76 8.39 7.09
CA MET A 169 -5.02 8.94 7.59
C MET A 169 -5.51 8.12 8.80
N PRO A 170 -4.88 8.32 9.97
CA PRO A 170 -5.19 7.57 11.19
C PRO A 170 -6.67 7.71 11.55
N ARG A 171 -7.30 6.61 11.96
CA ARG A 171 -8.75 6.52 12.19
C ARG A 171 -9.25 7.69 13.06
N GLU A 172 -8.67 7.87 14.23
CA GLU A 172 -9.08 8.90 15.20
C GLU A 172 -9.00 10.33 14.62
N LEU A 173 -7.89 10.65 13.95
CA LEU A 173 -7.70 11.96 13.32
C LEU A 173 -8.69 12.20 12.17
N VAL A 174 -8.97 11.18 11.37
CA VAL A 174 -9.98 11.28 10.30
C VAL A 174 -11.35 11.55 10.91
N PHE A 175 -11.76 10.82 11.95
CA PHE A 175 -13.02 11.07 12.65
C PHE A 175 -13.07 12.50 13.19
N GLU A 176 -12.01 12.95 13.86
CA GLU A 176 -11.92 14.27 14.45
C GLU A 176 -12.14 15.37 13.39
N HIS A 177 -11.40 15.32 12.27
CA HIS A 177 -11.47 16.37 11.26
C HIS A 177 -12.71 16.25 10.36
N ALA A 178 -13.11 15.03 9.98
CA ALA A 178 -14.25 14.83 9.11
C ALA A 178 -15.59 15.11 9.81
N SER A 179 -15.64 15.07 11.16
CA SER A 179 -16.83 15.47 11.93
C SER A 179 -17.09 16.98 11.89
N LYS A 180 -16.08 17.80 11.59
CA LYS A 180 -16.14 19.27 11.62
C LYS A 180 -16.62 19.89 10.31
N ILE A 181 -16.83 19.08 9.27
CA ILE A 181 -17.20 19.57 7.93
C ILE A 181 -18.44 18.84 7.40
N ASN A 182 -19.14 19.49 6.45
CA ASN A 182 -20.12 18.77 5.65
C ASN A 182 -19.39 17.90 4.61
N ARG A 183 -19.35 16.58 4.85
CA ARG A 183 -18.67 15.58 4.01
C ARG A 183 -19.41 15.27 2.70
N THR A 184 -20.67 15.66 2.56
CA THR A 184 -21.49 15.37 1.36
C THR A 184 -21.31 16.41 0.24
N ALA A 185 -20.24 17.20 0.30
CA ALA A 185 -19.89 18.16 -0.74
C ALA A 185 -18.41 18.03 -1.10
N TRP A 186 -18.11 17.71 -2.37
CA TRP A 186 -16.74 17.53 -2.87
C TRP A 186 -15.81 18.69 -2.52
N ARG A 187 -16.29 19.93 -2.64
CA ARG A 187 -15.52 21.15 -2.31
C ARG A 187 -14.96 21.15 -0.88
N ASN A 188 -15.64 20.50 0.07
CA ASN A 188 -15.23 20.43 1.47
C ASN A 188 -14.23 19.29 1.72
N LEU A 189 -14.17 18.30 0.83
CA LEU A 189 -13.24 17.17 0.94
C LEU A 189 -11.85 17.52 0.44
N TYR A 190 -11.69 18.47 -0.49
CA TYR A 190 -10.37 18.89 -0.98
C TYR A 190 -9.48 19.47 0.12
N PRO A 191 -9.93 20.44 0.96
CA PRO A 191 -9.12 20.92 2.09
C PRO A 191 -8.78 19.82 3.10
N LEU A 192 -9.67 18.83 3.28
CA LEU A 192 -9.40 17.68 4.14
C LEU A 192 -8.30 16.79 3.54
N ALA A 193 -8.31 16.57 2.21
CA ALA A 193 -7.27 15.80 1.54
C ALA A 193 -5.91 16.50 1.63
N GLU A 194 -5.88 17.83 1.46
CA GLU A 194 -4.69 18.66 1.65
C GLU A 194 -4.15 18.56 3.08
N LEU A 195 -5.01 18.62 4.09
CA LEU A 195 -4.62 18.50 5.51
C LEU A 195 -3.88 17.18 5.79
N PHE A 196 -4.36 16.06 5.24
CA PHE A 196 -3.70 14.75 5.37
C PHE A 196 -2.55 14.54 4.36
N GLY A 197 -2.37 15.45 3.41
CA GLY A 197 -1.37 15.36 2.35
C GLY A 197 -1.60 14.14 1.45
N VAL A 198 -2.85 13.86 1.10
CA VAL A 198 -3.26 12.71 0.27
C VAL A 198 -4.02 13.17 -0.98
N THR A 199 -4.19 12.27 -1.95
CA THR A 199 -5.06 12.54 -3.09
C THR A 199 -6.54 12.51 -2.68
N ILE A 200 -7.40 13.21 -3.42
CA ILE A 200 -8.85 13.17 -3.18
C ILE A 200 -9.41 11.74 -3.30
N SER A 201 -8.87 10.94 -4.22
CA SER A 201 -9.26 9.54 -4.39
C SER A 201 -8.90 8.69 -3.17
N ALA A 202 -7.71 8.89 -2.58
CA ALA A 202 -7.29 8.19 -1.36
C ALA A 202 -8.16 8.59 -0.16
N LEU A 203 -8.44 9.89 0.00
CA LEU A 203 -9.33 10.37 1.06
C LEU A 203 -10.73 9.76 0.93
N ARG A 204 -11.32 9.79 -0.27
CA ARG A 204 -12.63 9.18 -0.55
C ARG A 204 -12.67 7.73 -0.09
N VAL A 205 -11.70 6.92 -0.55
CA VAL A 205 -11.60 5.50 -0.20
C VAL A 205 -11.49 5.32 1.31
N ARG A 206 -10.67 6.14 1.99
CA ARG A 206 -10.52 6.06 3.46
C ARG A 206 -11.82 6.38 4.19
N LEU A 207 -12.54 7.43 3.77
CA LEU A 207 -13.83 7.80 4.36
C LEU A 207 -14.88 6.70 4.16
N GLU A 208 -14.95 6.09 2.97
CA GLU A 208 -15.84 4.95 2.70
C GLU A 208 -15.49 3.74 3.57
N GLN A 209 -14.19 3.41 3.70
CA GLN A 209 -13.75 2.30 4.52
C GLN A 209 -13.94 2.53 6.04
N LEU A 210 -14.13 3.78 6.48
CA LEU A 210 -14.48 4.14 7.86
C LEU A 210 -15.99 4.38 8.03
N ASN A 211 -16.79 4.13 6.98
CA ASN A 211 -18.22 4.38 6.95
C ASN A 211 -18.61 5.83 7.29
N LEU A 212 -17.78 6.79 6.86
CA LEU A 212 -17.97 8.23 7.05
C LEU A 212 -18.53 8.95 5.82
N LEU A 213 -18.53 8.26 4.68
CA LEU A 213 -18.96 8.73 3.39
C LEU A 213 -19.44 7.52 2.57
N TYR A 214 -20.42 7.71 1.72
CA TYR A 214 -20.77 6.80 0.65
C TYR A 214 -20.85 7.59 -0.66
N VAL A 215 -20.24 7.06 -1.73
CA VAL A 215 -20.30 7.65 -3.07
C VAL A 215 -21.15 6.74 -3.96
N ALA A 216 -22.26 7.28 -4.47
CA ALA A 216 -23.10 6.57 -5.42
C ALA A 216 -22.46 6.52 -6.82
N GLU A 217 -22.99 5.68 -7.70
CA GLU A 217 -22.47 5.50 -9.06
C GLU A 217 -22.49 6.79 -9.90
N ASP A 218 -23.44 7.69 -9.61
CA ASP A 218 -23.58 9.02 -10.24
C ASP A 218 -22.61 10.08 -9.68
N GLY A 219 -21.78 9.70 -8.69
CA GLY A 219 -20.85 10.60 -8.00
C GLY A 219 -21.46 11.42 -6.87
N SER A 220 -22.75 11.20 -6.55
CA SER A 220 -23.42 11.82 -5.41
C SER A 220 -22.86 11.31 -4.09
N LEU A 221 -22.71 12.23 -3.12
CA LEU A 221 -22.13 11.95 -1.81
C LEU A 221 -23.20 11.86 -0.73
N PHE A 222 -23.12 10.83 0.11
CA PHE A 222 -24.03 10.59 1.23
C PHE A 222 -23.24 10.35 2.52
N GLU A 223 -23.87 10.61 3.66
CA GLU A 223 -23.23 10.37 4.97
C GLU A 223 -22.94 8.89 5.23
N SER A 224 -23.78 8.00 4.68
CA SER A 224 -23.64 6.56 4.77
C SER A 224 -24.41 5.87 3.65
N ARG A 225 -24.18 4.56 3.50
CA ARG A 225 -24.91 3.73 2.53
C ARG A 225 -26.41 3.66 2.85
N GLU A 226 -26.77 3.57 4.13
CA GLU A 226 -28.17 3.52 4.59
C GLU A 226 -28.92 4.81 4.25
N ARG A 227 -28.25 5.96 4.33
CA ARG A 227 -28.83 7.26 3.94
C ARG A 227 -29.07 7.35 2.42
N ALA A 228 -28.23 6.70 1.61
CA ALA A 228 -28.36 6.70 0.16
C ALA A 228 -29.52 5.82 -0.33
N PHE A 229 -29.72 4.66 0.30
CA PHE A 229 -30.76 3.69 -0.09
C PHE A 229 -32.07 3.83 0.71
N GLY A 230 -32.09 4.70 1.72
CA GLY A 230 -33.24 4.93 2.60
C GLY A 230 -33.48 3.78 3.58
N GLN A 231 -33.92 4.09 4.80
CA GLN A 231 -34.67 3.08 5.56
C GLN A 231 -35.88 2.73 4.70
N GLY A 232 -35.96 1.47 4.23
CA GLY A 232 -37.19 0.97 3.63
C GLY A 232 -38.33 1.28 4.60
N ALA A 233 -39.26 2.14 4.18
CA ALA A 233 -40.47 2.38 4.93
C ALA A 233 -41.14 1.02 5.11
N LEU A 234 -41.11 0.47 6.32
CA LEU A 234 -41.99 -0.62 6.69
C LEU A 234 -43.40 -0.03 6.63
N PRO A 235 -44.28 -0.49 5.73
CA PRO A 235 -45.68 -0.11 5.82
C PRO A 235 -46.22 -0.76 7.10
N PHE A 236 -46.62 0.08 8.05
CA PHE A 236 -47.51 -0.34 9.12
C PHE A 236 -48.91 -0.59 8.56
#